data_AF-A0A1V2YL08-F1
#
_entry.id   AF-A0A1V2YL08-F1
#
_cell.length_a   1.000
_cell.length_b   1.000
_cell.length_c   1.000
_cell.angle_alpha   90.00
_cell.angle_beta   90.00
_cell.angle_gamma   90.00
#
_symmetry.space_group_name_H-M   'P 1'
#
loop_
_entity.id
_entity.type
_entity.pdbx_description
1 polymer ?
#
loop_
_entity_poly.entity_id
_entity_poly.type
_entity_poly.pdbx_seq_one_letter_code
_entity_poly.pdbx_strand_id
1 'polypeptide(L)'
;MRVLYSFKIYLAILSALVLTFNSFMTSILVFTFANVMLMFYTAFLSKGVTRKIIIFISYSFVMIVQLCFCVFMMENELSRSIILASYLLLGLSFYLNNLLTMNLEDFYIFSSVEKSNILSFDKIEDFNKFLAQKKQILHSSRQLLTREIIEEVIANVRRNSSFSYINQGSLNEEYFEKLQETLADEYVYIVISDTGTPISKVMALGTKKPYNHASIAFDKKLVTLVSYNGGEWINPPGLNAEMVEYLLKKDESSIYVYKLKVNREQKQKMIDKIAEINKKGSAYNMIGLVTKQSYKPNIMYCSQFVYKLLEHAGATYFKANPDDVRPTDLIELDYDRKLELDYKIVFDRF
;
A
#
# COMPACT_ATOMS: atom_id res chain seq x y z
N MET A 1 1.87 23.83 -3.30
CA MET A 1 1.13 22.64 -2.79
C MET A 1 0.62 22.79 -1.35
N ARG A 2 1.41 23.26 -0.38
CA ARG A 2 0.93 23.44 1.03
C ARG A 2 -0.32 24.32 1.16
N VAL A 3 -0.38 25.48 0.49
CA VAL A 3 -1.54 26.40 0.52
C VAL A 3 -2.83 25.76 -0.01
N LEU A 4 -2.73 24.92 -1.04
CA LEU A 4 -3.87 24.22 -1.65
C LEU A 4 -4.37 23.03 -0.80
N TYR A 5 -3.51 22.45 0.03
CA TYR A 5 -3.88 21.40 0.98
C TYR A 5 -4.58 22.01 2.20
N SER A 6 -4.06 23.13 2.70
CA SER A 6 -4.68 23.90 3.78
C SER A 6 -6.09 24.39 3.41
N PHE A 7 -6.32 24.76 2.15
CA PHE A 7 -7.65 25.18 1.66
C PHE A 7 -8.75 24.13 1.91
N LYS A 8 -8.51 22.85 1.59
CA LYS A 8 -9.51 21.78 1.79
C LYS A 8 -9.86 21.59 3.27
N ILE A 9 -8.85 21.67 4.13
CA ILE A 9 -9.02 21.51 5.58
C ILE A 9 -9.83 22.68 6.15
N TYR A 10 -9.50 23.92 5.76
CA TYR A 10 -10.27 25.09 6.18
C TYR A 10 -11.71 25.06 5.67
N LEU A 11 -11.92 24.62 4.42
CA LEU A 11 -13.26 24.45 3.86
C LEU A 11 -14.05 23.39 4.63
N ALA A 12 -13.45 22.24 4.96
CA ALA A 12 -14.11 21.19 5.74
C ALA A 12 -14.48 21.66 7.15
N ILE A 13 -13.57 22.35 7.84
CA ILE A 13 -13.79 22.88 9.19
C ILE A 13 -14.91 23.94 9.18
N LEU A 14 -14.85 24.89 8.23
CA LEU A 14 -15.86 25.94 8.09
C LEU A 14 -17.24 25.35 7.76
N SER A 15 -17.30 24.42 6.80
CA SER A 15 -18.54 23.73 6.42
C SER A 15 -19.12 22.93 7.59
N ALA A 16 -18.29 22.22 8.36
CA ALA A 16 -18.74 21.46 9.53
C ALA A 16 -19.26 22.37 10.65
N LEU A 17 -18.60 23.52 10.88
CA LEU A 17 -19.02 24.54 11.84
C LEU A 17 -20.38 25.13 11.47
N VAL A 18 -20.56 25.57 10.23
CA VAL A 18 -21.83 26.15 9.79
C VAL A 18 -22.96 25.09 9.72
N LEU A 19 -22.62 23.82 9.52
CA LEU A 19 -23.60 22.74 9.56
C LEU A 19 -24.11 22.43 10.98
N THR A 20 -23.42 22.87 12.04
CA THR A 20 -23.88 22.67 13.44
C THR A 20 -25.20 23.37 13.76
N PHE A 21 -25.55 24.43 13.00
CA PHE A 21 -26.85 25.10 13.11
C PHE A 21 -28.01 24.19 12.67
N ASN A 22 -27.73 23.09 11.94
CA ASN A 22 -28.64 21.98 11.64
C ASN A 22 -30.03 22.38 11.12
N SER A 23 -30.13 23.50 10.41
CA SER A 23 -31.35 23.91 9.69
C SER A 23 -31.25 23.52 8.22
N PHE A 24 -32.40 23.23 7.58
CA PHE A 24 -32.42 22.89 6.16
C PHE A 24 -31.80 24.00 5.28
N MET A 25 -32.02 25.28 5.64
CA MET A 25 -31.42 26.42 4.96
C MET A 25 -29.89 26.43 5.08
N THR A 26 -29.36 26.17 6.28
CA THR A 26 -27.91 26.07 6.49
C THR A 26 -27.31 24.88 5.76
N SER A 27 -28.00 23.74 5.71
CA SER A 27 -27.54 22.55 4.98
C SER A 27 -27.48 22.78 3.47
N ILE A 28 -28.50 23.41 2.88
CA ILE A 28 -28.49 23.80 1.45
C ILE A 28 -27.30 24.71 1.15
N LEU A 29 -27.09 25.73 1.96
CA LEU A 29 -26.01 26.70 1.76
C LEU A 29 -24.63 26.05 1.89
N VAL A 30 -24.43 25.21 2.91
CA VAL A 30 -23.16 24.50 3.13
C VAL A 30 -22.87 23.52 2.00
N PHE A 31 -23.84 22.70 1.60
CA PHE A 31 -23.65 21.73 0.52
C PHE A 31 -23.36 22.41 -0.80
N THR A 32 -24.16 23.41 -1.20
CA THR A 32 -23.91 24.13 -2.46
C THR A 32 -22.54 24.80 -2.46
N PHE A 33 -22.19 25.53 -1.39
CA PHE A 33 -20.90 26.20 -1.28
C PHE A 33 -19.72 25.22 -1.33
N ALA A 34 -19.77 24.13 -0.54
CA ALA A 34 -18.69 23.15 -0.48
C ALA A 34 -18.48 22.45 -1.82
N ASN A 35 -19.55 21.98 -2.48
CA ASN A 35 -19.43 21.30 -3.77
C ASN A 35 -18.94 22.24 -4.86
N VAL A 36 -19.42 23.49 -4.92
CA VAL A 36 -18.95 24.47 -5.89
C VAL A 36 -17.46 24.75 -5.72
N MET A 37 -17.01 25.00 -4.49
CA MET A 37 -15.59 25.25 -4.19
C MET A 37 -14.71 24.04 -4.52
N LEU A 38 -15.14 22.83 -4.15
CA LEU A 38 -14.40 21.59 -4.44
C LEU A 38 -14.40 21.27 -5.94
N MET A 39 -15.49 21.54 -6.65
CA MET A 39 -15.60 21.39 -8.10
C MET A 39 -14.62 22.33 -8.82
N PHE A 40 -14.63 23.62 -8.50
CA PHE A 40 -13.70 24.59 -9.09
C PHE A 40 -12.25 24.27 -8.76
N TYR A 41 -11.96 23.93 -7.50
CA TYR A 41 -10.64 23.49 -7.07
C TYR A 41 -10.14 22.30 -7.90
N THR A 42 -10.97 21.27 -8.06
CA THR A 42 -10.60 20.06 -8.81
C THR A 42 -10.48 20.33 -10.31
N ALA A 43 -11.39 21.13 -10.87
CA ALA A 43 -11.40 21.50 -12.28
C ALA A 43 -10.18 22.36 -12.63
N PHE A 44 -9.76 23.26 -11.74
CA PHE A 44 -8.57 24.09 -11.89
C PHE A 44 -7.28 23.26 -11.90
N LEU A 45 -7.20 22.25 -11.04
CA LEU A 45 -6.07 21.32 -11.00
C LEU A 45 -6.07 20.31 -12.15
N SER A 46 -7.24 20.06 -12.75
CA SER A 46 -7.38 19.10 -13.84
C SER A 46 -6.91 19.64 -15.19
N LYS A 47 -6.08 18.86 -15.88
CA LYS A 47 -5.71 19.09 -17.28
C LYS A 47 -6.61 18.25 -18.19
N GLY A 48 -7.30 18.89 -19.14
CA GLY A 48 -8.16 18.25 -20.14
C GLY A 48 -9.66 18.53 -19.99
N VAL A 49 -10.35 18.75 -21.12
CA VAL A 49 -11.77 19.15 -21.18
C VAL A 49 -12.70 18.03 -20.72
N THR A 50 -12.48 16.79 -21.17
CA THR A 50 -13.28 15.62 -20.78
C THR A 50 -13.32 15.41 -19.27
N ARG A 51 -12.20 15.67 -18.60
CA ARG A 51 -12.09 15.53 -17.14
C ARG A 51 -12.85 16.61 -16.39
N LYS A 52 -12.81 17.86 -16.88
CA LYS A 52 -13.63 18.95 -16.36
C LYS A 52 -15.12 18.63 -16.47
N ILE A 53 -15.52 18.00 -17.57
CA ILE A 53 -16.91 17.53 -17.77
C ILE A 53 -17.26 16.44 -16.74
N ILE A 54 -16.41 15.43 -16.54
CA ILE A 54 -16.65 14.37 -15.54
C ILE A 54 -16.74 14.96 -14.13
N ILE A 55 -15.84 15.89 -13.78
CA ILE A 55 -15.85 16.59 -12.49
C ILE A 55 -17.18 17.32 -12.30
N PHE A 56 -17.61 18.10 -13.31
CA PHE A 56 -18.87 18.82 -13.28
C PHE A 56 -20.06 17.88 -13.06
N ILE A 57 -20.19 16.83 -13.88
CA ILE A 57 -21.27 15.84 -13.78
C ILE A 57 -21.30 15.19 -12.39
N SER A 58 -20.14 14.82 -11.85
CA SER A 58 -20.04 14.14 -10.56
C SER A 58 -20.49 15.02 -9.40
N TYR A 59 -20.06 16.30 -9.37
CA TYR A 59 -20.50 17.24 -8.33
C TYR A 59 -21.96 17.65 -8.52
N SER A 60 -22.46 17.76 -9.75
CA SER A 60 -23.89 17.97 -10.00
C SER A 60 -24.73 16.82 -9.44
N PHE A 61 -24.29 15.57 -9.63
CA PHE A 61 -24.99 14.40 -9.09
C PHE A 61 -25.03 14.40 -7.55
N VAL A 62 -23.89 14.63 -6.89
CA VAL A 62 -23.84 14.73 -5.42
C VAL A 62 -24.72 15.86 -4.89
N MET A 63 -24.73 17.01 -5.57
CA MET A 63 -25.57 18.14 -5.20
C MET A 63 -27.06 17.83 -5.33
N ILE A 64 -27.48 17.08 -6.36
CA ILE A 64 -28.89 16.63 -6.49
C ILE A 64 -29.29 15.74 -5.31
N VAL A 65 -28.45 14.76 -4.96
CA VAL A 65 -28.70 13.87 -3.80
C VAL A 65 -28.83 14.67 -2.50
N GLN A 66 -27.96 15.65 -2.30
CA GLN A 66 -27.99 16.53 -1.13
C GLN A 66 -29.22 17.44 -1.10
N LEU A 67 -29.67 17.96 -2.24
CA LEU A 67 -30.91 18.75 -2.32
C LEU A 67 -32.14 17.90 -2.00
N CYS A 68 -32.22 16.67 -2.52
CA CYS A 68 -33.30 15.73 -2.15
C CYS A 68 -33.32 15.46 -0.63
N PHE A 69 -32.14 15.32 -0.02
CA PHE A 69 -32.03 15.16 1.43
C PHE A 69 -32.46 16.42 2.20
N CYS A 70 -32.14 17.62 1.73
CA CYS A 70 -32.60 18.86 2.35
C CYS A 70 -34.13 19.04 2.27
N VAL A 71 -34.76 18.62 1.16
CA VAL A 71 -36.24 18.60 1.05
C VAL A 71 -36.82 17.61 2.05
N PHE A 72 -36.25 16.40 2.16
CA PHE A 72 -36.65 15.42 3.16
C PHE A 72 -36.49 15.96 4.60
N MET A 73 -35.43 16.72 4.88
CA MET A 73 -35.21 17.37 6.17
C MET A 73 -36.27 18.42 6.50
N MET A 74 -36.80 19.13 5.50
CA MET A 74 -37.81 20.17 5.69
C MET A 74 -39.15 19.59 6.20
N GLU A 75 -39.49 18.36 5.80
CA GLU A 75 -40.74 17.69 6.15
C GLU A 75 -40.66 16.90 7.48
N ASN A 76 -39.49 16.74 8.07
CA ASN A 76 -39.25 15.89 9.24
C ASN A 76 -38.70 16.67 10.43
N GLU A 77 -39.05 16.24 11.65
CA GLU A 77 -38.44 16.80 12.87
C GLU A 77 -36.95 16.48 12.97
N LEU A 78 -36.18 17.44 13.48
CA LEU A 78 -34.72 17.33 13.60
C LEU A 78 -34.34 16.23 14.60
N SER A 79 -33.87 15.10 14.07
CA SER A 79 -33.44 13.94 14.85
C SER A 79 -31.93 13.70 14.74
N ARG A 80 -31.36 12.93 15.68
CA ARG A 80 -29.93 12.59 15.68
C ARG A 80 -29.48 11.89 14.39
N SER A 81 -30.36 11.10 13.76
CA SER A 81 -30.09 10.42 12.50
C SER A 81 -29.99 11.41 11.32
N ILE A 82 -30.84 12.43 11.29
CA ILE A 82 -30.79 13.50 10.27
C ILE A 82 -29.51 14.34 10.41
N ILE A 83 -29.09 14.62 11.65
CA ILE A 83 -27.82 15.32 11.90
C ILE A 83 -26.64 14.47 11.40
N LEU A 84 -26.59 13.18 11.75
CA LEU A 84 -25.54 12.28 11.28
C LEU A 84 -25.51 12.15 9.75
N ALA A 85 -26.68 12.02 9.12
CA ALA A 85 -26.81 11.97 7.66
C ALA A 85 -26.30 13.26 6.99
N SER A 86 -26.54 14.43 7.58
CA SER A 86 -26.02 15.71 7.09
C SER A 86 -24.48 15.72 7.04
N TYR A 87 -23.82 15.26 8.11
CA TYR A 87 -22.36 15.19 8.16
C TYR A 87 -21.78 14.12 7.22
N LEU A 88 -22.47 12.98 7.06
CA LEU A 88 -22.07 11.95 6.09
C LEU A 88 -22.17 12.45 4.65
N LEU A 89 -23.24 13.17 4.32
CA LEU A 89 -23.43 13.78 3.01
C LEU A 89 -22.43 14.90 2.74
N LEU A 90 -22.01 15.66 3.76
CA LEU A 90 -20.89 16.58 3.64
C LEU A 90 -19.59 15.82 3.35
N GLY A 91 -19.34 14.75 4.11
CA GLY A 91 -18.18 13.87 3.92
C GLY A 91 -18.09 13.28 2.51
N LEU A 92 -19.23 12.94 1.91
CA LEU A 92 -19.32 12.43 0.53
C LEU A 92 -18.73 13.42 -0.49
N SER A 93 -18.94 14.73 -0.34
CA SER A 93 -18.37 15.75 -1.22
C SER A 93 -16.83 15.75 -1.18
N PHE A 94 -16.22 15.60 0.01
CA PHE A 94 -14.76 15.53 0.15
C PHE A 94 -14.20 14.17 -0.28
N TYR A 95 -14.96 13.09 -0.08
CA TYR A 95 -14.61 11.78 -0.60
C TYR A 95 -14.56 11.77 -2.13
N LEU A 96 -15.59 12.33 -2.79
CA LEU A 96 -15.63 12.49 -4.24
C LEU A 96 -14.46 13.35 -4.74
N ASN A 97 -14.14 14.44 -4.03
CA ASN A 97 -12.98 15.27 -4.34
C ASN A 97 -11.70 14.45 -4.41
N ASN A 98 -11.46 13.62 -3.40
CA ASN A 98 -10.27 12.77 -3.35
C ASN A 98 -10.26 11.78 -4.52
N LEU A 99 -11.39 11.11 -4.81
CA LEU A 99 -11.53 10.18 -5.93
C LEU A 99 -11.26 10.84 -7.29
N LEU A 100 -11.80 12.04 -7.53
CA LEU A 100 -11.59 12.75 -8.79
C LEU A 100 -10.17 13.31 -8.94
N THR A 101 -9.46 13.54 -7.83
CA THR A 101 -8.04 13.94 -7.85
C THR A 101 -7.06 12.77 -7.97
N MET A 102 -7.46 11.54 -7.61
CA MET A 102 -6.58 10.35 -7.61
C MET A 102 -5.93 10.06 -8.98
N ASN A 103 -6.58 10.40 -10.10
CA ASN A 103 -6.03 10.13 -11.43
C ASN A 103 -5.14 11.25 -12.01
N LEU A 104 -4.67 12.22 -11.22
CA LEU A 104 -3.86 13.36 -11.73
C LEU A 104 -2.37 13.05 -11.92
N GLU A 105 -1.86 11.95 -11.35
CA GLU A 105 -0.41 11.65 -11.35
C GLU A 105 -0.05 10.33 -12.06
N ASP A 106 -1.03 9.59 -12.59
CA ASP A 106 -0.83 8.24 -13.15
C ASP A 106 -0.08 8.18 -14.49
N PHE A 107 0.20 9.30 -15.15
CA PHE A 107 0.59 9.25 -16.57
C PHE A 107 2.08 8.95 -16.86
N TYR A 108 2.97 8.77 -15.88
CA TYR A 108 4.41 8.74 -16.23
C TYR A 108 5.37 7.76 -15.53
N ILE A 109 4.94 6.79 -14.72
CA ILE A 109 5.94 5.96 -14.00
C ILE A 109 5.91 4.45 -14.30
N PHE A 110 4.82 3.88 -14.81
CA PHE A 110 4.83 2.52 -15.41
C PHE A 110 3.71 2.41 -16.43
N SER A 111 3.97 2.76 -17.71
CA SER A 111 3.01 2.50 -18.79
C SER A 111 3.44 1.31 -19.63
N SER A 112 2.87 0.15 -19.31
CA SER A 112 2.53 -0.86 -20.31
C SER A 112 1.17 -1.47 -19.94
N VAL A 113 0.27 -1.31 -20.91
CA VAL A 113 -1.14 -1.71 -21.10
C VAL A 113 -1.44 -3.13 -20.57
N GLU A 114 -2.58 -3.42 -19.92
CA GLU A 114 -3.83 -3.80 -20.61
C GLU A 114 -5.10 -3.78 -19.71
N LYS A 115 -6.25 -3.46 -20.35
CA LYS A 115 -7.62 -3.48 -19.80
C LYS A 115 -8.13 -4.90 -19.59
N SER A 116 -8.89 -5.14 -18.51
CA SER A 116 -10.13 -5.96 -18.51
C SER A 116 -10.80 -5.88 -17.12
N ASN A 117 -12.01 -5.29 -17.03
CA ASN A 117 -13.35 -5.87 -17.08
C ASN A 117 -13.87 -6.46 -15.74
N ILE A 118 -14.80 -5.69 -15.16
CA ILE A 118 -16.11 -6.08 -14.60
C ILE A 118 -16.11 -7.12 -13.45
N LEU A 119 -16.54 -6.65 -12.27
CA LEU A 119 -16.96 -7.48 -11.13
C LEU A 119 -18.08 -8.45 -11.55
N SER A 120 -17.83 -9.76 -11.45
CA SER A 120 -18.87 -10.79 -11.53
C SER A 120 -19.28 -11.28 -10.13
N PHE A 121 -20.57 -11.60 -9.99
CA PHE A 121 -21.19 -12.09 -8.75
C PHE A 121 -20.69 -13.48 -8.30
N ASP A 122 -19.94 -14.19 -9.16
CA ASP A 122 -19.43 -15.54 -8.89
C ASP A 122 -18.40 -15.60 -7.74
N LYS A 123 -17.71 -14.48 -7.45
CA LYS A 123 -16.75 -14.42 -6.32
C LYS A 123 -17.42 -14.41 -4.94
N ILE A 124 -18.71 -14.09 -4.85
CA ILE A 124 -19.42 -14.04 -3.56
C ILE A 124 -19.72 -15.46 -3.06
N GLU A 125 -20.00 -16.40 -3.96
CA GLU A 125 -20.22 -17.80 -3.58
C GLU A 125 -18.91 -18.49 -3.17
N ASP A 126 -17.81 -18.21 -3.86
CA ASP A 126 -16.47 -18.66 -3.48
C ASP A 126 -16.00 -18.06 -2.14
N PHE A 127 -16.34 -16.79 -1.88
CA PHE A 127 -16.08 -16.13 -0.60
C PHE A 127 -16.90 -16.76 0.54
N ASN A 128 -18.17 -17.10 0.29
CA ASN A 128 -19.03 -17.76 1.26
C ASN A 128 -18.58 -19.21 1.55
N LYS A 129 -18.14 -19.97 0.52
CA LYS A 129 -17.51 -21.29 0.70
C LYS A 129 -16.19 -21.20 1.46
N PHE A 130 -15.37 -20.18 1.18
CA PHE A 130 -14.13 -19.90 1.90
C PHE A 130 -14.37 -19.60 3.39
N LEU A 131 -15.42 -18.84 3.72
CA LEU A 131 -15.81 -18.57 5.11
C LEU A 131 -16.36 -19.81 5.81
N ALA A 132 -17.16 -20.63 5.13
CA ALA A 132 -17.73 -21.85 5.68
C ALA A 132 -16.67 -22.93 5.99
N GLN A 133 -15.63 -23.07 5.16
CA GLN A 133 -14.54 -24.03 5.40
C GLN A 133 -13.58 -23.62 6.52
N LYS A 134 -13.59 -22.35 6.96
CA LYS A 134 -12.63 -21.78 7.91
C LYS A 134 -13.13 -21.71 9.35
N LYS A 135 -14.02 -22.62 9.78
CA LYS A 135 -14.43 -22.78 11.19
C LYS A 135 -13.23 -23.03 12.14
N GLN A 136 -12.12 -23.54 11.61
CA GLN A 136 -10.85 -23.74 12.31
C GLN A 136 -10.04 -22.43 12.50
N ILE A 137 -10.24 -21.42 11.63
CA ILE A 137 -9.57 -20.11 11.75
C ILE A 137 -10.04 -19.35 12.98
N LEU A 138 -11.31 -19.47 13.34
CA LEU A 138 -11.88 -18.88 14.56
C LEU A 138 -11.16 -19.30 15.84
N HIS A 139 -10.57 -20.50 15.88
CA HIS A 139 -9.83 -20.99 17.05
C HIS A 139 -8.40 -20.41 17.11
N SER A 140 -7.72 -20.28 15.97
CA SER A 140 -6.39 -19.65 15.86
C SER A 140 -6.46 -18.12 16.03
N SER A 141 -7.55 -17.48 15.60
CA SER A 141 -7.76 -16.04 15.75
C SER A 141 -7.78 -15.58 17.21
N ARG A 142 -8.30 -16.40 18.14
CA ARG A 142 -8.33 -16.06 19.57
C ARG A 142 -6.95 -16.01 20.22
N GLN A 143 -6.01 -16.86 19.79
CA GLN A 143 -4.62 -16.85 20.29
C GLN A 143 -3.73 -15.79 19.62
N LEU A 144 -4.11 -15.30 18.44
CA LEU A 144 -3.35 -14.33 17.65
C LEU A 144 -3.83 -12.87 17.84
N LEU A 145 -5.01 -12.65 18.40
CA LEU A 145 -5.53 -11.34 18.78
C LEU A 145 -5.15 -11.00 20.23
N THR A 146 -3.87 -11.18 20.59
CA THR A 146 -3.39 -10.68 21.88
C THR A 146 -3.34 -9.16 21.85
N ARG A 147 -3.50 -8.54 23.01
CA ARG A 147 -3.42 -7.07 23.15
C ARG A 147 -2.12 -6.52 22.57
N GLU A 148 -1.01 -7.21 22.81
CA GLU A 148 0.32 -6.86 22.30
C GLU A 148 0.37 -6.84 20.76
N ILE A 149 -0.20 -7.85 20.10
CA ILE A 149 -0.27 -7.92 18.63
C ILE A 149 -1.11 -6.77 18.07
N ILE A 150 -2.24 -6.45 18.71
CA ILE A 150 -3.13 -5.36 18.29
C ILE A 150 -2.44 -4.00 18.47
N GLU A 151 -1.77 -3.78 19.60
CA GLU A 151 -1.04 -2.53 19.88
C GLU A 151 0.11 -2.33 18.88
N GLU A 152 0.85 -3.39 18.54
CA GLU A 152 1.91 -3.33 17.54
C GLU A 152 1.35 -3.06 16.12
N VAL A 153 0.23 -3.68 15.75
CA VAL A 153 -0.44 -3.40 14.47
C VAL A 153 -0.91 -1.94 14.42
N ILE A 154 -1.55 -1.43 15.49
CA ILE A 154 -2.00 -0.03 15.56
C ILE A 154 -0.81 0.94 15.46
N ALA A 155 0.29 0.65 16.16
CA ALA A 155 1.49 1.46 16.11
C ALA A 155 2.07 1.52 14.68
N ASN A 156 2.11 0.39 13.98
CA ASN A 156 2.57 0.31 12.60
C ASN A 156 1.60 0.98 11.61
N VAL A 157 0.28 0.84 11.79
CA VAL A 157 -0.73 1.59 11.00
C VAL A 157 -0.49 3.10 11.14
N ARG A 158 -0.28 3.58 12.37
CA ARG A 158 -0.07 5.02 12.64
C ARG A 158 1.21 5.57 12.03
N ARG A 159 2.27 4.75 11.99
CA ARG A 159 3.58 5.14 11.42
C ARG A 159 3.61 5.02 9.89
N ASN A 160 2.60 4.39 9.28
CA ASN A 160 2.58 4.16 7.84
C ASN A 160 1.71 5.19 7.09
N SER A 161 1.93 5.28 5.78
CA SER A 161 1.11 6.04 4.86
C SER A 161 0.87 5.24 3.60
N SER A 162 -0.39 5.02 3.26
CA SER A 162 -0.77 4.32 2.03
C SER A 162 -0.97 5.25 0.83
N PHE A 163 -0.81 6.56 1.04
CA PHE A 163 -1.10 7.59 0.03
C PHE A 163 0.06 8.57 -0.20
N SER A 164 1.06 8.58 0.69
CA SER A 164 2.21 9.48 0.60
C SER A 164 3.50 8.73 0.89
N TYR A 165 4.59 9.17 0.25
CA TYR A 165 5.92 8.71 0.62
C TYR A 165 6.29 9.27 1.98
N ILE A 166 6.75 8.39 2.85
CA ILE A 166 7.16 8.70 4.21
C ILE A 166 8.59 8.25 4.48
N ASN A 167 9.14 7.42 3.60
CA ASN A 167 10.52 6.94 3.64
C ASN A 167 11.27 7.49 2.43
N GLN A 168 12.25 8.36 2.67
CA GLN A 168 13.09 8.97 1.63
C GLN A 168 14.50 9.13 2.19
N GLY A 169 15.52 8.70 1.43
CA GLY A 169 16.91 8.76 1.86
C GLY A 169 17.24 7.84 3.03
N SER A 170 16.54 6.71 3.19
CA SER A 170 16.85 5.70 4.22
C SER A 170 18.16 4.98 3.97
N LEU A 171 18.58 4.88 2.70
CA LEU A 171 19.86 4.32 2.29
C LEU A 171 20.88 5.45 2.10
N ASN A 172 22.01 5.38 2.83
CA ASN A 172 23.07 6.39 2.79
C ASN A 172 24.10 6.10 1.68
N GLU A 173 25.04 7.02 1.47
CA GLU A 173 26.09 6.88 0.45
C GLU A 173 26.96 5.64 0.66
N GLU A 174 27.35 5.34 1.90
CA GLU A 174 28.12 4.14 2.26
C GLU A 174 27.40 2.83 1.84
N TYR A 175 26.08 2.78 1.97
CA TYR A 175 25.29 1.64 1.51
C TYR A 175 25.35 1.48 -0.01
N PHE A 176 25.31 2.60 -0.76
CA PHE A 176 25.45 2.56 -2.22
C PHE A 176 26.86 2.21 -2.65
N GLU A 177 27.90 2.64 -1.95
CA GLU A 177 29.28 2.21 -2.20
C GLU A 177 29.40 0.69 -2.08
N LYS A 178 28.89 0.11 -0.99
CA LYS A 178 28.81 -1.35 -0.81
C LYS A 178 28.07 -2.04 -1.95
N LEU A 179 26.95 -1.48 -2.43
CA LEU A 179 26.24 -2.02 -3.59
C LEU A 179 27.12 -2.00 -4.86
N GLN A 180 27.85 -0.91 -5.11
CA GLN A 180 28.74 -0.81 -6.28
C GLN A 180 29.89 -1.82 -6.22
N GLU A 181 30.43 -2.10 -5.04
CA GLU A 181 31.48 -3.13 -4.84
C GLU A 181 31.01 -4.53 -5.27
N THR A 182 29.71 -4.80 -5.23
CA THR A 182 29.14 -6.10 -5.61
C THR A 182 28.97 -6.32 -7.12
N LEU A 183 29.25 -5.32 -7.96
CA LEU A 183 29.01 -5.42 -9.41
C LEU A 183 29.77 -6.56 -10.10
N ALA A 184 30.88 -7.01 -9.52
CA ALA A 184 31.66 -8.13 -10.02
C ALA A 184 31.08 -9.50 -9.63
N ASP A 185 30.21 -9.57 -8.61
CA ASP A 185 29.51 -10.80 -8.24
C ASP A 185 28.41 -11.06 -9.29
N GLU A 186 28.40 -12.26 -9.88
CA GLU A 186 27.44 -12.69 -10.91
C GLU A 186 26.09 -13.14 -10.33
N TYR A 187 25.84 -12.91 -9.05
CA TYR A 187 24.61 -13.33 -8.38
C TYR A 187 23.95 -12.20 -7.60
N VAL A 188 22.62 -12.27 -7.52
CA VAL A 188 21.85 -11.63 -6.46
C VAL A 188 21.23 -12.71 -5.59
N TYR A 189 20.93 -12.38 -4.35
CA TYR A 189 20.51 -13.33 -3.34
C TYR A 189 19.10 -12.96 -2.88
N ILE A 190 18.12 -13.81 -3.21
CA ILE A 190 16.74 -13.69 -2.74
C ILE A 190 16.64 -14.38 -1.40
N VAL A 191 16.20 -13.63 -0.40
CA VAL A 191 16.14 -14.07 0.99
C VAL A 191 14.69 -14.21 1.40
N ILE A 192 14.30 -15.41 1.80
CA ILE A 192 12.95 -15.71 2.31
C ILE A 192 13.07 -16.02 3.79
N SER A 193 12.32 -15.30 4.61
CA SER A 193 12.35 -15.48 6.06
C SER A 193 10.95 -15.63 6.66
N ASP A 194 10.89 -16.41 7.74
CA ASP A 194 9.77 -16.35 8.69
C ASP A 194 10.17 -15.43 9.84
N THR A 195 9.73 -14.18 9.76
CA THR A 195 10.08 -13.15 10.75
C THR A 195 9.21 -13.24 12.02
N GLY A 196 8.11 -14.00 11.97
CA GLY A 196 7.16 -14.16 13.07
C GLY A 196 6.57 -12.87 13.66
N THR A 197 6.74 -11.70 13.03
CA THR A 197 6.18 -10.40 13.48
C THR A 197 4.65 -10.48 13.58
N PRO A 198 3.99 -9.74 14.49
CA PRO A 198 2.53 -9.67 14.57
C PRO A 198 1.82 -9.35 13.24
N ILE A 199 2.38 -8.44 12.43
CA ILE A 199 1.88 -8.18 11.07
C ILE A 199 2.01 -9.43 10.20
N SER A 200 3.13 -10.13 10.28
CA SER A 200 3.33 -11.37 9.54
C SER A 200 2.39 -12.51 9.99
N LYS A 201 2.02 -12.55 11.28
CA LYS A 201 1.00 -13.48 11.81
C LYS A 201 -0.39 -13.17 11.24
N VAL A 202 -0.73 -11.88 11.09
CA VAL A 202 -1.96 -11.46 10.40
C VAL A 202 -1.90 -11.79 8.91
N MET A 203 -0.75 -11.64 8.26
CA MET A 203 -0.56 -12.03 6.85
C MET A 203 -0.67 -13.53 6.62
N ALA A 204 -0.10 -14.34 7.53
CA ALA A 204 -0.14 -15.80 7.46
C ALA A 204 -1.58 -16.36 7.48
N LEU A 205 -2.55 -15.65 8.09
CA LEU A 205 -3.98 -16.03 8.06
C LEU A 205 -4.59 -15.95 6.65
N GLY A 206 -4.07 -15.04 5.82
CA GLY A 206 -4.45 -14.87 4.42
C GLY A 206 -3.72 -15.83 3.48
N THR A 207 -2.42 -16.09 3.73
CA THR A 207 -1.56 -16.86 2.81
C THR A 207 -1.38 -18.34 3.17
N LYS A 208 -1.71 -18.77 4.40
CA LYS A 208 -1.52 -20.13 4.94
C LYS A 208 -0.07 -20.68 4.82
N LYS A 209 0.94 -19.82 4.67
CA LYS A 209 2.34 -20.24 4.52
C LYS A 209 3.23 -19.66 5.63
N PRO A 210 4.25 -20.40 6.09
CA PRO A 210 5.10 -20.00 7.21
C PRO A 210 6.00 -18.80 6.85
N TYR A 211 6.52 -18.74 5.62
CA TYR A 211 7.35 -17.63 5.18
C TYR A 211 6.52 -16.43 4.74
N ASN A 212 6.85 -15.27 5.31
CA ASN A 212 6.02 -14.08 5.26
C ASN A 212 6.79 -12.82 4.85
N HIS A 213 8.11 -12.92 4.69
CA HIS A 213 8.95 -11.81 4.28
C HIS A 213 9.92 -12.22 3.16
N ALA A 214 10.21 -11.26 2.28
CA ALA A 214 11.13 -11.43 1.16
C ALA A 214 12.06 -10.21 1.06
N SER A 215 13.34 -10.47 0.96
CA SER A 215 14.38 -9.44 0.80
C SER A 215 15.31 -9.83 -0.36
N ILE A 216 16.11 -8.88 -0.82
CA ILE A 216 17.15 -9.14 -1.84
C ILE A 216 18.48 -8.54 -1.38
N ALA A 217 19.57 -9.27 -1.59
CA ALA A 217 20.93 -8.81 -1.37
C ALA A 217 21.75 -8.94 -2.66
N PHE A 218 22.81 -8.15 -2.76
CA PHE A 218 23.70 -8.10 -3.91
C PHE A 218 25.05 -8.77 -3.65
N ASP A 219 25.27 -9.21 -2.41
CA ASP A 219 26.43 -9.96 -1.95
C ASP A 219 26.01 -11.20 -1.15
N LYS A 220 26.85 -12.24 -1.21
CA LYS A 220 26.62 -13.51 -0.49
C LYS A 220 26.52 -13.35 1.02
N LYS A 221 27.18 -12.34 1.61
CA LYS A 221 27.23 -12.13 3.07
C LYS A 221 26.02 -11.35 3.59
N LEU A 222 25.08 -10.97 2.72
CA LEU A 222 23.88 -10.21 3.03
C LEU A 222 24.16 -8.83 3.65
N VAL A 223 25.33 -8.24 3.39
CA VAL A 223 25.67 -6.89 3.86
C VAL A 223 24.81 -5.83 3.17
N THR A 224 24.41 -6.10 1.93
CA THR A 224 23.57 -5.25 1.08
C THR A 224 22.11 -5.72 1.04
N LEU A 225 21.64 -6.35 2.12
CA LEU A 225 20.27 -6.81 2.22
C LEU A 225 19.31 -5.62 2.28
N VAL A 226 18.30 -5.62 1.41
CA VAL A 226 17.29 -4.56 1.31
C VAL A 226 15.92 -5.13 1.05
N SER A 227 14.90 -4.49 1.61
CA SER A 227 13.51 -4.82 1.34
C SER A 227 12.57 -3.63 1.53
N TYR A 228 11.29 -3.86 1.23
CA TYR A 228 10.22 -3.04 1.80
C TYR A 228 9.77 -3.63 3.13
N ASN A 229 9.98 -2.91 4.23
CA ASN A 229 9.63 -3.37 5.57
C ASN A 229 8.98 -2.27 6.43
N GLY A 230 8.63 -2.61 7.68
CA GLY A 230 7.97 -1.71 8.63
C GLY A 230 8.86 -0.60 9.20
N GLY A 231 10.16 -0.59 8.90
CA GLY A 231 11.11 0.39 9.40
C GLY A 231 11.31 0.28 10.92
N GLU A 232 12.45 -0.28 11.31
CA GLU A 232 12.76 -0.64 12.70
C GLU A 232 12.81 0.55 13.64
N TRP A 233 11.66 0.89 14.24
CA TRP A 233 11.36 1.97 15.20
C TRP A 233 11.81 3.41 14.80
N ILE A 234 13.05 3.56 14.36
CA ILE A 234 13.73 4.77 13.90
C ILE A 234 13.38 5.08 12.44
N ASN A 235 13.34 4.07 11.57
CA ASN A 235 13.09 4.28 10.15
C ASN A 235 11.60 4.22 9.81
N PRO A 236 11.08 5.06 8.91
CA PRO A 236 9.71 4.96 8.43
C PRO A 236 9.49 3.67 7.59
N PRO A 237 8.27 3.10 7.58
CA PRO A 237 7.92 1.99 6.70
C PRO A 237 8.18 2.31 5.22
N GLY A 238 8.78 1.38 4.48
CA GLY A 238 9.18 1.57 3.08
C GLY A 238 10.45 0.82 2.75
N LEU A 239 11.21 1.32 1.77
CA LEU A 239 12.51 0.78 1.38
C LEU A 239 13.54 1.00 2.48
N ASN A 240 14.14 -0.05 3.02
CA ASN A 240 15.17 0.02 4.05
C ASN A 240 16.22 -1.07 3.86
N ALA A 241 17.46 -0.78 4.26
CA ALA A 241 18.45 -1.81 4.49
C ALA A 241 18.02 -2.69 5.67
N GLU A 242 18.40 -3.96 5.62
CA GLU A 242 18.10 -4.94 6.67
C GLU A 242 19.39 -5.57 7.20
N MET A 243 19.32 -6.02 8.45
CA MET A 243 20.34 -6.87 9.02
C MET A 243 19.74 -8.24 9.30
N VAL A 244 20.54 -9.29 9.13
CA VAL A 244 20.12 -10.68 9.31
C VAL A 244 19.58 -10.91 10.72
N GLU A 245 20.20 -10.28 11.72
CA GLU A 245 19.81 -10.33 13.13
C GLU A 245 18.36 -9.89 13.34
N TYR A 246 17.89 -8.95 12.54
CA TYR A 246 16.53 -8.44 12.66
C TYR A 246 15.47 -9.32 12.00
N LEU A 247 15.89 -10.16 11.06
CA LEU A 247 15.05 -11.23 10.51
C LEU A 247 14.94 -12.43 11.46
N LEU A 248 15.86 -12.53 12.43
CA LEU A 248 15.93 -13.62 13.41
C LEU A 248 15.35 -13.28 14.79
N LYS A 249 14.37 -12.36 14.87
CA LYS A 249 13.82 -11.86 16.15
C LYS A 249 13.05 -12.90 17.00
N LYS A 250 12.88 -14.15 16.54
CA LYS A 250 12.17 -15.21 17.27
C LYS A 250 12.88 -16.55 17.23
N ASP A 251 12.68 -17.34 18.27
CA ASP A 251 13.29 -18.66 18.50
C ASP A 251 13.06 -19.68 17.36
N GLU A 252 12.00 -19.52 16.57
CA GLU A 252 11.65 -20.43 15.45
C GLU A 252 11.92 -19.82 14.07
N SER A 253 12.57 -18.66 14.02
CA SER A 253 12.87 -17.98 12.75
C SER A 253 13.88 -18.79 11.93
N SER A 254 13.60 -18.89 10.63
CA SER A 254 14.52 -19.48 9.68
C SER A 254 14.59 -18.62 8.43
N ILE A 255 15.79 -18.56 7.86
CA ILE A 255 16.09 -17.78 6.67
C ILE A 255 16.66 -18.71 5.62
N TYR A 256 16.10 -18.64 4.42
CA TYR A 256 16.59 -19.36 3.25
C TYR A 256 17.13 -18.34 2.26
N VAL A 257 18.36 -18.57 1.81
CA VAL A 257 19.05 -17.69 0.87
C VAL A 257 19.22 -18.43 -0.45
N TYR A 258 18.57 -17.91 -1.49
CA TYR A 258 18.65 -18.43 -2.84
C TYR A 258 19.48 -17.48 -3.70
N LYS A 259 20.45 -18.00 -4.44
CA LYS A 259 21.19 -17.21 -5.42
C LYS A 259 20.55 -17.32 -6.79
N LEU A 260 20.49 -16.20 -7.51
CA LEU A 260 20.03 -16.07 -8.88
C LEU A 260 21.18 -15.50 -9.71
N LYS A 261 21.57 -16.20 -10.78
CA LYS A 261 22.60 -15.71 -11.69
C LYS A 261 22.10 -14.49 -12.46
N VAL A 262 22.85 -13.40 -12.42
CA VAL A 262 22.60 -12.16 -13.15
C VAL A 262 23.89 -11.64 -13.78
N ASN A 263 23.78 -10.87 -14.84
CA ASN A 263 24.92 -10.17 -15.38
C ASN A 263 25.10 -8.79 -14.71
N ARG A 264 26.27 -8.18 -14.93
CA ARG A 264 26.62 -6.86 -14.38
C ARG A 264 25.62 -5.76 -14.76
N GLU A 265 25.07 -5.78 -15.98
CA GLU A 265 24.12 -4.78 -16.46
C GLU A 265 22.78 -4.88 -15.71
N GLN A 266 22.27 -6.10 -15.52
CA GLN A 266 21.06 -6.37 -14.73
C GLN A 266 21.27 -5.90 -13.29
N LYS A 267 22.42 -6.20 -12.70
CA LYS A 267 22.76 -5.75 -11.34
C LYS A 267 22.80 -4.22 -11.23
N GLN A 268 23.44 -3.55 -12.18
CA GLN A 268 23.48 -2.09 -12.25
C GLN A 268 22.07 -1.49 -12.34
N LYS A 269 21.20 -2.01 -13.24
CA LYS A 269 19.81 -1.57 -13.37
C LYS A 269 19.04 -1.67 -12.05
N MET A 270 19.24 -2.74 -11.29
CA MET A 270 18.61 -2.88 -9.97
C MET A 270 19.14 -1.84 -8.98
N ILE A 271 20.46 -1.62 -8.92
CA ILE A 271 21.07 -0.63 -8.03
C ILE A 271 20.59 0.79 -8.36
N ASP A 272 20.58 1.16 -9.65
CA ASP A 272 20.10 2.46 -10.12
C ASP A 272 18.62 2.65 -9.75
N LYS A 273 17.82 1.57 -9.84
CA LYS A 273 16.41 1.61 -9.47
C LYS A 273 16.22 1.80 -7.97
N ILE A 274 17.02 1.14 -7.14
CA ILE A 274 17.02 1.33 -5.69
C ILE A 274 17.38 2.79 -5.35
N ALA A 275 18.40 3.35 -6.00
CA ALA A 275 18.78 4.75 -5.82
C ALA A 275 17.65 5.73 -6.22
N GLU A 276 16.97 5.46 -7.34
CA GLU A 276 15.81 6.24 -7.78
C GLU A 276 14.67 6.20 -6.75
N ILE A 277 14.33 5.01 -6.23
CA ILE A 277 13.29 4.83 -5.20
C ILE A 277 13.69 5.56 -3.91
N ASN A 278 14.93 5.38 -3.45
CA ASN A 278 15.45 6.03 -2.25
C ASN A 278 15.37 7.56 -2.35
N LYS A 279 15.68 8.12 -3.54
CA LYS A 279 15.60 9.56 -3.81
C LYS A 279 14.17 10.08 -3.92
N LYS A 280 13.28 9.36 -4.60
CA LYS A 280 11.87 9.77 -4.79
C LYS A 280 11.03 9.59 -3.54
N GLY A 281 11.37 8.59 -2.74
CA GLY A 281 10.63 8.14 -1.58
C GLY A 281 9.76 6.90 -1.85
N SER A 282 9.39 6.26 -0.75
CA SER A 282 8.63 5.01 -0.69
C SER A 282 7.74 4.97 0.57
N ALA A 283 6.84 3.98 0.60
CA ALA A 283 6.12 3.58 1.81
C ALA A 283 5.77 2.09 1.75
N TYR A 284 5.40 1.49 2.88
CA TYR A 284 4.93 0.09 2.89
C TYR A 284 3.44 0.03 2.52
N ASN A 285 3.03 -0.91 1.66
CA ASN A 285 1.62 -1.01 1.25
C ASN A 285 0.76 -1.77 2.27
N MET A 286 0.36 -1.10 3.37
CA MET A 286 -0.50 -1.73 4.39
C MET A 286 -1.95 -1.90 3.95
N ILE A 287 -2.53 -0.97 3.20
CA ILE A 287 -3.93 -1.12 2.72
C ILE A 287 -4.03 -2.23 1.66
N GLY A 288 -2.99 -2.40 0.84
CA GLY A 288 -2.88 -3.48 -0.14
C GLY A 288 -2.93 -4.88 0.47
N LEU A 289 -2.69 -5.03 1.79
CA LEU A 289 -2.85 -6.31 2.49
C LEU A 289 -4.31 -6.79 2.49
N VAL A 290 -5.27 -5.86 2.35
CA VAL A 290 -6.70 -6.13 2.27
C VAL A 290 -7.22 -5.96 0.84
N THR A 291 -6.74 -4.94 0.12
CA THR A 291 -7.29 -4.54 -1.19
C THR A 291 -6.51 -5.08 -2.39
N LYS A 292 -5.29 -5.58 -2.18
CA LYS A 292 -4.29 -5.90 -3.23
C LYS A 292 -3.94 -4.74 -4.18
N GLN A 293 -4.31 -3.52 -3.82
CA GLN A 293 -4.08 -2.33 -4.64
C GLN A 293 -3.01 -1.46 -4.00
N SER A 294 -2.25 -0.75 -4.84
CA SER A 294 -1.37 0.32 -4.41
C SER A 294 -1.81 1.63 -5.05
N TYR A 295 -1.89 2.70 -4.26
CA TYR A 295 -2.34 4.01 -4.72
C TYR A 295 -1.23 4.87 -5.33
N LYS A 296 0.02 4.45 -5.21
CA LYS A 296 1.18 5.20 -5.71
C LYS A 296 2.33 4.25 -6.05
N PRO A 297 3.12 4.52 -7.12
CA PRO A 297 4.40 3.83 -7.33
C PRO A 297 5.24 3.86 -6.05
N ASN A 298 6.16 2.91 -5.81
CA ASN A 298 6.97 2.87 -4.59
C ASN A 298 6.18 2.75 -3.26
N ILE A 299 4.89 2.44 -3.30
CA ILE A 299 4.16 1.94 -2.14
C ILE A 299 3.92 0.45 -2.38
N MET A 300 4.75 -0.40 -1.78
CA MET A 300 4.81 -1.83 -2.10
C MET A 300 4.93 -2.66 -0.83
N TYR A 301 4.62 -3.95 -0.94
CA TYR A 301 5.04 -4.94 0.03
C TYR A 301 6.35 -5.60 -0.43
N CYS A 302 6.98 -6.35 0.48
CA CYS A 302 8.32 -6.90 0.30
C CYS A 302 8.49 -7.76 -0.97
N SER A 303 7.59 -8.71 -1.22
CA SER A 303 7.66 -9.59 -2.39
C SER A 303 7.38 -8.88 -3.72
N GLN A 304 6.47 -7.90 -3.74
CA GLN A 304 6.23 -7.07 -4.93
C GLN A 304 7.45 -6.23 -5.29
N PHE A 305 8.15 -5.69 -4.28
CA PHE A 305 9.40 -4.98 -4.50
C PHE A 305 10.45 -5.89 -5.15
N VAL A 306 10.72 -7.07 -4.58
CA VAL A 306 11.70 -8.02 -5.13
C VAL A 306 11.34 -8.40 -6.56
N TYR A 307 10.08 -8.76 -6.83
CA TYR A 307 9.63 -9.13 -8.17
C TYR A 307 9.76 -7.98 -9.18
N LYS A 308 9.29 -6.77 -8.84
CA LYS A 308 9.38 -5.59 -9.72
C LYS A 308 10.83 -5.17 -9.97
N LEU A 309 11.71 -5.35 -9.00
CA LEU A 309 13.13 -5.04 -9.15
C LEU A 309 13.79 -5.98 -10.17
N LEU A 310 13.52 -7.29 -10.06
CA LEU A 310 13.97 -8.30 -11.03
C LEU A 310 13.36 -8.04 -12.41
N GLU A 311 12.08 -7.69 -12.48
CA GLU A 311 11.37 -7.40 -13.73
C GLU A 311 11.99 -6.20 -14.44
N HIS A 312 12.27 -5.12 -13.71
CA HIS A 312 12.93 -3.93 -14.22
C HIS A 312 14.31 -4.22 -14.82
N ALA A 313 15.05 -5.15 -14.22
CA ALA A 313 16.35 -5.57 -14.71
C ALA A 313 16.27 -6.60 -15.84
N GLY A 314 15.09 -7.17 -16.14
CA GLY A 314 14.96 -8.31 -17.06
C GLY A 314 15.58 -9.59 -16.49
N ALA A 315 15.55 -9.76 -15.17
CA ALA A 315 16.08 -10.91 -14.43
C ALA A 315 14.96 -11.80 -13.84
N THR A 316 13.69 -11.54 -14.15
CA THR A 316 12.58 -12.42 -13.75
C THR A 316 12.68 -13.78 -14.42
N TYR A 317 12.40 -14.82 -13.66
CA TYR A 317 12.41 -16.24 -14.08
C TYR A 317 11.01 -16.88 -14.07
N PHE A 318 9.98 -16.09 -13.77
CA PHE A 318 8.58 -16.48 -13.89
C PHE A 318 7.72 -15.26 -14.22
N LYS A 319 6.49 -15.51 -14.69
CA LYS A 319 5.49 -14.46 -14.95
C LYS A 319 4.41 -14.50 -13.89
N ALA A 320 4.16 -13.35 -13.26
CA ALA A 320 3.05 -13.12 -12.37
C ALA A 320 2.62 -11.66 -12.43
N ASN A 321 1.40 -11.38 -12.00
CA ASN A 321 1.02 -10.01 -11.66
C ASN A 321 1.78 -9.61 -10.39
N PRO A 322 2.61 -8.54 -10.40
CA PRO A 322 3.34 -8.10 -9.21
C PRO A 322 2.47 -7.91 -7.97
N ASP A 323 1.21 -7.50 -8.19
CA ASP A 323 0.21 -7.21 -7.15
C ASP A 323 -0.35 -8.49 -6.48
N ASP A 324 0.01 -9.67 -6.99
CA ASP A 324 -0.37 -10.98 -6.46
C ASP A 324 0.81 -11.81 -5.96
N VAL A 325 2.05 -11.38 -6.17
CA VAL A 325 3.26 -12.15 -5.80
C VAL A 325 3.40 -12.22 -4.28
N ARG A 326 3.37 -13.43 -3.72
CA ARG A 326 3.70 -13.68 -2.30
C ARG A 326 5.19 -14.01 -2.15
N PRO A 327 5.78 -13.86 -0.95
CA PRO A 327 7.19 -14.23 -0.71
C PRO A 327 7.56 -15.63 -1.21
N THR A 328 6.73 -16.63 -0.92
CA THR A 328 6.99 -18.02 -1.35
C THR A 328 6.88 -18.24 -2.85
N ASP A 329 6.14 -17.40 -3.57
CA ASP A 329 5.95 -17.55 -5.01
C ASP A 329 7.25 -17.26 -5.76
N LEU A 330 8.15 -16.46 -5.19
CA LEU A 330 9.52 -16.29 -5.69
C LEU A 330 10.28 -17.61 -5.77
N ILE A 331 9.94 -18.60 -4.94
CA ILE A 331 10.60 -19.92 -4.95
C ILE A 331 9.74 -20.95 -5.70
N GLU A 332 8.44 -20.98 -5.43
CA GLU A 332 7.54 -22.03 -5.94
C GLU A 332 7.21 -21.88 -7.43
N LEU A 333 7.31 -20.69 -8.00
CA LEU A 333 7.05 -20.46 -9.43
C LEU A 333 8.32 -20.57 -10.29
N ASP A 334 9.45 -20.99 -9.71
CA ASP A 334 10.70 -21.25 -10.43
C ASP A 334 10.68 -22.64 -11.11
N TYR A 335 9.84 -22.79 -12.13
CA TYR A 335 9.70 -24.05 -12.88
C TYR A 335 10.98 -24.44 -13.64
N ASP A 336 11.77 -23.44 -14.06
CA ASP A 336 13.01 -23.64 -14.81
C ASP A 336 14.25 -23.80 -13.92
N ARG A 337 14.07 -23.81 -12.58
CA ARG A 337 15.13 -23.98 -11.58
C ARG A 337 16.29 -23.01 -11.75
N LYS A 338 15.97 -21.73 -11.97
CA LYS A 338 16.95 -20.64 -12.05
C LYS A 338 17.55 -20.29 -10.70
N LEU A 339 16.84 -20.59 -9.61
CA LEU A 339 17.29 -20.38 -8.25
C LEU A 339 18.02 -21.61 -7.71
N GLU A 340 19.15 -21.35 -7.07
CA GLU A 340 19.88 -22.34 -6.29
C GLU A 340 19.84 -21.94 -4.82
N LEU A 341 19.43 -22.86 -3.93
CA LEU A 341 19.58 -22.64 -2.48
C LEU A 341 21.08 -22.57 -2.15
N ASP A 342 21.56 -21.43 -1.65
CA ASP A 342 22.97 -21.24 -1.28
C ASP A 342 23.22 -21.71 0.15
N TYR A 343 22.44 -21.20 1.11
CA TYR A 343 22.50 -21.65 2.50
C TYR A 343 21.21 -21.31 3.27
N LYS A 344 21.07 -21.94 4.44
CA LYS A 344 20.00 -21.69 5.40
C LYS A 344 20.61 -21.18 6.69
N ILE A 345 20.01 -20.15 7.27
CA ILE A 345 20.33 -19.69 8.63
C ILE A 345 19.20 -20.16 9.54
N VAL A 346 19.58 -20.91 10.58
CA VAL A 346 18.68 -21.38 11.64
C VAL A 346 19.19 -20.81 12.94
N PHE A 347 18.28 -20.29 13.76
CA PHE A 347 18.61 -19.90 15.12
C PHE A 347 18.51 -21.15 16.01
N ASP A 348 19.64 -21.85 16.21
CA ASP A 348 19.75 -22.91 17.22
C ASP A 348 20.15 -22.28 18.56
N ARG A 349 19.37 -22.50 19.61
CA ARG A 349 19.78 -22.10 20.97
C ARG A 349 20.97 -22.96 21.42
N PHE A 350 21.96 -22.30 22.02
CA PHE A 350 22.72 -22.87 23.13
C PHE A 350 21.91 -22.73 24.43
#